data_AF-A0AAW5TNP7-F1
#
_entry.id   AF-A0AAW5TNP7-F1
#
_cell.length_a   1.000
_cell.length_b   1.000
_cell.length_c   1.000
_cell.angle_alpha   90.00
_cell.angle_beta   90.00
_cell.angle_gamma   90.00
#
_symmetry.space_group_name_H-M   'P 1'
#
loop_
_entity.id
_entity.type
_entity.pdbx_description
1 polymer ?
#
loop_
_entity_poly.entity_id
_entity_poly.type
_entity_poly.pdbx_seq_one_letter_code
_entity_poly.pdbx_strand_id
1 'polypeptide(L)'
;MSCYNSVNGEWGGQNRKMLTEILRDIWGFEGFVITDFVWGMRDPAKALEAGLDIEAPFAQQRKDGMLERIANGETSWEAVKRAGIRIIRTVLKHYAKLGEVPS
;
A
#
# COMPACT_ATOMS: atom_id res chain seq x y z
N MET A 1 -1.03 -6.79 -5.74
CA MET A 1 0.40 -6.87 -5.37
C MET A 1 1.19 -6.06 -6.37
N SER A 2 2.20 -5.29 -5.95
CA SER A 2 3.13 -4.59 -6.86
C SER A 2 4.17 -5.56 -7.42
N CYS A 3 5.14 -5.06 -8.19
CA CYS A 3 6.24 -5.83 -8.77
C CYS A 3 7.62 -5.29 -8.34
N TYR A 4 8.66 -6.11 -8.48
CA TYR A 4 10.03 -5.70 -8.17
C TYR A 4 10.67 -4.78 -9.19
N ASN A 5 10.28 -4.85 -10.46
CA ASN A 5 10.96 -4.13 -11.51
C ASN A 5 10.63 -2.64 -11.51
N SER A 6 11.49 -1.86 -12.17
CA SER A 6 11.18 -0.49 -12.53
C SER A 6 10.31 -0.46 -13.78
N VAL A 7 9.37 0.49 -13.83
CA VAL A 7 8.58 0.82 -15.02
C VAL A 7 8.75 2.32 -15.25
N ASN A 8 9.33 2.69 -16.39
CA ASN A 8 9.62 4.07 -16.74
C ASN A 8 10.42 4.83 -15.66
N GLY A 9 11.39 4.17 -15.04
CA GLY A 9 12.30 4.80 -14.07
C GLY A 9 11.86 4.75 -12.61
N GLU A 10 10.65 4.28 -12.30
CA GLU A 10 10.17 4.14 -10.93
C GLU A 10 9.82 2.70 -10.55
N TRP A 11 10.25 2.28 -9.35
CA TRP A 11 10.04 0.93 -8.83
C TRP A 11 8.56 0.66 -8.54
N GLY A 12 8.08 -0.54 -8.88
CA GLY A 12 6.66 -0.89 -8.77
C GLY A 12 6.04 -0.66 -7.39
N GLY A 13 6.78 -0.95 -6.30
CA GLY A 13 6.32 -0.74 -4.92
C GLY A 13 6.13 0.73 -4.50
N GLN A 14 6.58 1.69 -5.32
CA GLN A 14 6.53 3.13 -5.03
C GLN A 14 6.18 3.98 -6.26
N ASN A 15 5.56 3.36 -7.27
CA ASN A 15 5.18 4.03 -8.50
C ASN A 15 3.78 4.65 -8.40
N ARG A 16 3.72 5.96 -8.12
CA ARG A 16 2.45 6.70 -7.95
C ARG A 16 1.56 6.66 -9.20
N LYS A 17 2.17 6.73 -10.39
CA LYS A 17 1.44 6.68 -11.67
C LYS A 17 0.66 5.38 -11.79
N MET A 18 1.26 4.27 -11.40
CA MET A 18 0.62 2.96 -11.46
C MET A 18 -0.36 2.76 -10.29
N LEU A 19 0.10 2.98 -9.05
CA LEU A 19 -0.63 2.57 -7.84
C LEU A 19 -1.79 3.50 -7.45
N THR A 20 -1.73 4.77 -7.86
CA THR A 20 -2.80 5.75 -7.58
C THR A 20 -3.47 6.18 -8.87
N GLU A 21 -2.74 6.83 -9.78
CA GLU A 21 -3.39 7.47 -10.94
C GLU A 21 -4.11 6.45 -11.83
N ILE A 22 -3.42 5.39 -12.28
CA ILE A 22 -4.04 4.38 -13.15
C ILE A 22 -4.97 3.47 -12.33
N LEU A 23 -4.45 2.80 -11.32
CA LEU A 23 -5.17 1.75 -10.60
C LEU A 23 -6.42 2.29 -9.88
N ARG A 24 -6.36 3.48 -9.29
CA ARG A 24 -7.43 4.01 -8.44
C ARG A 24 -8.21 5.11 -9.12
N ASP A 25 -7.54 6.10 -9.67
CA ASP A 25 -8.24 7.28 -10.22
C ASP A 25 -8.88 6.94 -11.58
N ILE A 26 -8.24 6.13 -12.42
CA ILE A 26 -8.80 5.70 -13.73
C ILE A 26 -9.65 4.42 -13.59
N TRP A 27 -9.14 3.39 -12.94
CA TRP A 27 -9.83 2.08 -12.87
C TRP A 27 -10.78 1.92 -11.69
N GLY A 28 -10.74 2.82 -10.70
CA GLY A 28 -11.64 2.76 -9.55
C GLY A 28 -11.35 1.63 -8.56
N PHE A 29 -10.11 1.12 -8.47
CA PHE A 29 -9.78 0.06 -7.52
C PHE A 29 -9.90 0.53 -6.05
N GLU A 30 -10.83 -0.06 -5.32
CA GLU A 30 -11.14 0.30 -3.93
C GLU A 30 -10.43 -0.57 -2.86
N GLY A 31 -9.67 -1.58 -3.27
CA GLY A 31 -8.98 -2.50 -2.37
C GLY A 31 -7.67 -1.95 -1.81
N PHE A 32 -6.82 -2.86 -1.31
CA PHE A 32 -5.46 -2.54 -0.87
C PHE A 32 -4.39 -3.16 -1.76
N VAL A 33 -3.20 -2.57 -1.76
CA VAL A 33 -2.01 -3.05 -2.49
C VAL A 33 -0.94 -3.48 -1.48
N ILE A 34 -0.41 -4.67 -1.71
CA ILE A 34 0.78 -5.19 -1.00
C ILE A 34 2.01 -5.07 -1.90
N THR A 35 3.20 -4.99 -1.31
CA THR A 35 4.45 -5.20 -2.06
C THR A 35 4.54 -6.64 -2.53
N ASP A 36 5.36 -6.90 -3.55
CA ASP A 36 5.95 -8.23 -3.67
C ASP A 36 6.77 -8.56 -2.39
N PHE A 37 7.05 -9.84 -2.15
CA PHE A 37 7.64 -10.27 -0.88
C PHE A 37 9.10 -9.86 -0.73
N VAL A 38 9.50 -9.31 0.41
CA VAL A 38 10.93 -9.05 0.73
C VAL A 38 11.59 -8.07 -0.26
N TRP A 39 11.89 -6.85 0.17
CA TRP A 39 12.45 -5.82 -0.72
C TRP A 39 11.56 -5.50 -1.94
N GLY A 40 10.23 -5.45 -1.77
CA GLY A 40 9.31 -5.08 -2.85
C GLY A 40 9.20 -3.56 -3.11
N MET A 41 9.88 -2.73 -2.31
CA MET A 41 10.01 -1.28 -2.50
C MET A 41 11.44 -0.80 -2.17
N ARG A 42 11.77 0.47 -2.42
CA ARG A 42 13.09 1.04 -2.10
C ARG A 42 13.01 2.21 -1.12
N ASP A 43 11.91 2.96 -1.14
CA ASP A 43 11.62 4.06 -0.24
C ASP A 43 10.25 3.86 0.45
N PRO A 44 10.20 3.62 1.78
CA PRO A 44 8.96 3.36 2.51
C PRO A 44 7.96 4.53 2.52
N ALA A 45 8.44 5.77 2.66
CA ALA A 45 7.58 6.95 2.72
C ALA A 45 6.99 7.23 1.34
N LYS A 46 7.83 7.22 0.30
CA LYS A 46 7.40 7.36 -1.09
C LYS A 46 6.41 6.26 -1.49
N ALA A 47 6.64 5.02 -1.05
CA ALA A 47 5.73 3.92 -1.31
C ALA A 47 4.34 4.15 -0.69
N LEU A 48 4.29 4.60 0.57
CA LEU A 48 3.03 4.91 1.25
C LEU A 48 2.28 6.06 0.55
N GLU A 49 2.99 7.09 0.07
CA GLU A 49 2.38 8.19 -0.69
C GLU A 49 1.98 7.81 -2.13
N ALA A 50 2.70 6.85 -2.73
CA ALA A 50 2.36 6.30 -4.04
C ALA A 50 1.07 5.47 -4.01
N GLY A 51 0.64 4.99 -2.84
CA GLY A 51 -0.60 4.22 -2.65
C GLY A 51 -0.40 2.74 -2.33
N LEU A 52 0.80 2.36 -1.90
CA LEU A 52 1.11 1.05 -1.33
C LEU A 52 0.62 0.97 0.11
N ASP A 53 -0.22 -0.02 0.43
CA ASP A 53 -0.88 -0.09 1.73
C ASP A 53 -0.15 -1.03 2.71
N ILE A 54 0.35 -2.18 2.25
CA ILE A 54 1.03 -3.18 3.09
C ILE A 54 2.43 -3.48 2.55
N GLU A 55 3.42 -3.49 3.44
CA GLU A 55 4.71 -4.12 3.18
C GLU A 55 4.62 -5.61 3.53
N ALA A 56 4.95 -6.46 2.57
CA ALA A 56 4.82 -7.90 2.69
C ALA A 56 6.18 -8.61 2.58
N PRO A 57 6.35 -9.76 3.27
CA PRO A 57 5.43 -10.37 4.22
C PRO A 57 5.57 -9.80 5.65
N PHE A 58 6.61 -9.00 5.92
CA PHE A 58 6.89 -8.42 7.23
C PHE A 58 7.21 -6.93 7.08
N ALA A 59 7.09 -6.17 8.17
CA ALA A 59 7.61 -4.80 8.24
C ALA A 59 9.14 -4.84 8.29
N GLN A 60 9.81 -4.72 7.14
CA GLN A 60 11.28 -4.83 7.02
C GLN A 60 11.90 -3.46 6.81
N GLN A 61 11.39 -2.71 5.85
CA GLN A 61 11.81 -1.36 5.50
C GLN A 61 10.96 -0.32 6.24
N ARG A 62 9.65 -0.56 6.46
CA ARG A 62 8.81 0.37 7.26
C ARG A 62 9.12 0.33 8.76
N LYS A 63 9.69 -0.74 9.29
CA LYS A 63 10.13 -0.76 10.69
C LYS A 63 11.32 0.18 10.93
N ASP A 64 12.06 0.51 9.87
CA ASP A 64 13.30 1.26 9.96
C ASP A 64 13.07 2.71 9.52
N GLY A 65 12.91 3.61 10.49
CA GLY A 65 12.84 5.05 10.25
C GLY A 65 11.48 5.63 9.82
N MET A 66 10.40 4.85 9.76
CA MET A 66 9.10 5.41 9.31
C MET A 66 8.54 6.49 10.25
N LEU A 67 8.72 6.35 11.57
CA LEU A 67 8.31 7.38 12.53
C LEU A 67 9.09 8.69 12.35
N GLU A 68 10.39 8.60 12.08
CA GLU A 68 11.25 9.75 11.81
C GLU A 68 10.86 10.42 10.48
N ARG A 69 10.62 9.63 9.43
CA ARG A 69 10.13 10.13 8.13
C ARG A 69 8.79 10.86 8.25
N ILE A 70 7.89 10.38 9.12
CA ILE A 70 6.65 11.10 9.45
C ILE A 70 6.96 12.41 10.19
N ALA A 71 7.84 12.38 11.20
CA ALA A 71 8.20 13.56 11.97
C ALA A 71 8.88 14.65 11.11
N ASN A 72 9.67 14.23 10.12
CA ASN A 72 10.38 15.11 9.19
C ASN A 72 9.49 15.58 8.01
N GLY A 73 8.26 15.11 7.91
CA GLY A 73 7.30 15.53 6.87
C GLY A 73 7.48 14.85 5.51
N GLU A 74 8.26 13.78 5.40
CA GLU A 74 8.38 12.99 4.16
C GLU A 74 7.10 12.20 3.85
N THR A 75 6.31 11.89 4.89
CA THR A 75 4.96 11.31 4.80
C THR A 75 4.16 11.74 6.03
N SER A 76 2.94 11.22 6.20
CA SER A 76 2.01 11.69 7.24
C SER A 76 1.21 10.56 7.90
N TRP A 77 0.71 10.83 9.10
CA TRP A 77 -0.28 9.97 9.75
C TRP A 77 -1.58 9.84 8.95
N GLU A 78 -1.95 10.84 8.15
CA GLU A 78 -3.09 10.74 7.23
C GLU A 78 -2.85 9.73 6.11
N ALA A 79 -1.61 9.62 5.60
CA ALA A 79 -1.25 8.59 4.65
C ALA A 79 -1.30 7.18 5.27
N VAL A 80 -0.86 7.03 6.52
CA VAL A 80 -0.99 5.78 7.29
C VAL A 80 -2.46 5.41 7.49
N LYS A 81 -3.28 6.38 7.91
CA LYS A 81 -4.72 6.21 8.12
C LYS A 81 -5.44 5.82 6.83
N ARG A 82 -5.08 6.43 5.70
CA ARG A 82 -5.60 6.09 4.36
C ARG A 82 -5.34 4.61 4.02
N ALA A 83 -4.12 4.12 4.23
CA ALA A 83 -3.77 2.72 4.02
C ALA A 83 -4.57 1.80 4.96
N GLY A 84 -4.61 2.12 6.26
CA GLY A 84 -5.37 1.35 7.27
C GLY A 84 -6.86 1.22 6.94
N ILE A 85 -7.50 2.32 6.52
CA ILE A 85 -8.91 2.31 6.12
C ILE A 85 -9.14 1.38 4.92
N ARG A 86 -8.26 1.38 3.91
CA ARG A 86 -8.39 0.49 2.73
C ARG A 86 -8.28 -0.97 3.12
N ILE A 87 -7.36 -1.31 4.01
CA ILE A 87 -7.16 -2.68 4.51
C ILE A 87 -8.43 -3.14 5.25
N ILE A 88 -8.85 -2.39 6.28
CA ILE A 88 -10.03 -2.74 7.10
C ILE A 88 -11.29 -2.81 6.24
N ARG A 89 -11.51 -1.83 5.37
CA ARG A 89 -12.66 -1.82 4.45
C ARG A 89 -12.69 -3.07 3.57
N THR A 90 -11.55 -3.47 3.02
CA THR A 90 -11.49 -4.65 2.13
C THR A 90 -11.78 -5.93 2.90
N VAL A 91 -11.22 -6.09 4.10
CA VAL A 91 -11.50 -7.23 4.98
C VAL A 91 -12.98 -7.30 5.33
N LEU A 92 -13.59 -6.19 5.75
CA LEU A 92 -15.02 -6.13 6.08
C LEU A 92 -15.92 -6.39 4.87
N LYS A 93 -15.61 -5.81 3.70
CA LYS A 93 -16.34 -6.07 2.45
C LYS A 93 -16.28 -7.55 2.05
N HIS A 94 -15.14 -8.20 2.26
CA HIS A 94 -15.01 -9.63 1.97
C HIS A 94 -15.81 -10.46 2.98
N TYR A 95 -15.64 -10.21 4.29
CA TYR A 95 -16.36 -10.92 5.34
C TYR A 95 -17.88 -10.80 5.20
N ALA A 96 -18.40 -9.60 4.93
CA ALA A 96 -19.84 -9.38 4.74
C ALA A 96 -20.41 -10.09 3.49
N LYS A 97 -19.57 -10.37 2.49
CA LYS A 97 -19.95 -11.15 1.30
C LYS A 97 -19.92 -12.66 1.51
N LEU A 98 -19.34 -13.14 2.60
CA LEU A 98 -19.43 -14.55 3.02
C LEU A 98 -20.81 -14.88 3.61
N GLY A 99 -21.87 -14.12 3.27
CA GLY A 99 -23.24 -14.48 3.63
C GLY A 99 -23.50 -15.91 3.18
N GLU A 100 -23.76 -16.78 4.17
CA GLU A 100 -23.71 -18.25 4.13
C GLU A 100 -22.35 -18.87 4.52
N VAL A 101 -21.90 -18.63 5.77
CA VAL A 101 -21.06 -19.62 6.46
C VAL A 101 -22.01 -20.60 7.14
N PRO A 102 -22.06 -21.89 6.75
CA PRO A 102 -22.85 -22.88 7.46
C PRO A 102 -22.37 -22.93 8.92
N SER A 103 -23.33 -22.93 9.85
CA SER A 103 -23.12 -23.18 11.28
C SER A 103 -22.39 -24.49 11.54
#